data_AF-A0A6L7WW97-F1
#
_entry.id   AF-A0A6L7WW97-F1
#
_cell.length_a   1.000
_cell.length_b   1.000
_cell.length_c   1.000
_cell.angle_alpha   90.00
_cell.angle_beta   90.00
_cell.angle_gamma   90.00
#
_symmetry.space_group_name_H-M   'P 1'
#
loop_
_entity.id
_entity.type
_entity.pdbx_description
1 polymer ?
#
loop_
_entity_poly.entity_id
_entity_poly.type
_entity_poly.pdbx_seq_one_letter_code
_entity_poly.pdbx_strand_id
1 'polypeptide(L)'
;MRNRLLYGGSIVTAVLATAAVTAVITASMTTAAGQDQAANAVRTVDGRPDFSGIWQANNEAHWDLEAHAARPGMVTQQGAYPFDFVEVPAAPVLALGAAGGVPGSLGVVGGDGRIPYTPEARAIKDENAANWIDRDPELKCYLPGIPRAMYMPHPFQIVQSTNKIQMAFAFTSTARTIHLD
;
A
#
# COMPACT_ATOMS: atom_id res chain seq x y z
N MET A 1 -54.15 -5.83 -33.24
CA MET A 1 -53.37 -6.66 -32.30
C MET A 1 -52.04 -7.14 -32.92
N ARG A 2 -51.13 -6.23 -33.35
CA ARG A 2 -49.87 -6.61 -34.04
C ARG A 2 -48.58 -5.97 -33.49
N ASN A 3 -48.64 -5.24 -32.37
CA ASN A 3 -47.47 -4.56 -31.77
C ASN A 3 -46.96 -5.18 -30.46
N ARG A 4 -47.64 -6.18 -29.89
CA ARG A 4 -47.20 -6.82 -28.62
C ARG A 4 -46.05 -7.82 -28.78
N LEU A 5 -45.89 -8.42 -29.96
CA LEU A 5 -44.85 -9.43 -30.24
C LEU A 5 -43.47 -8.80 -30.50
N LEU A 6 -43.42 -7.58 -31.05
CA LEU A 6 -42.15 -6.88 -31.35
C LEU A 6 -41.46 -6.33 -30.09
N TYR A 7 -42.23 -5.90 -29.08
CA TYR A 7 -41.70 -5.42 -27.80
C TYR A 7 -41.10 -6.54 -26.95
N GLY A 8 -41.69 -7.75 -26.98
CA GLY A 8 -41.19 -8.90 -26.22
C GLY A 8 -39.79 -9.36 -26.68
N GLY A 9 -39.55 -9.38 -27.99
CA GLY A 9 -38.24 -9.75 -28.55
C GLY A 9 -37.13 -8.75 -28.22
N SER A 10 -37.43 -7.45 -28.20
CA SER A 10 -36.46 -6.40 -27.85
C SER A 10 -36.11 -6.39 -26.36
N ILE A 11 -37.06 -6.69 -25.47
CA ILE A 11 -36.80 -6.76 -24.03
C ILE A 11 -35.96 -8.00 -23.70
N VAL A 12 -36.25 -9.16 -24.31
CA VAL A 12 -35.48 -10.39 -24.08
C VAL A 12 -34.04 -10.26 -24.59
N THR A 13 -33.84 -9.65 -25.75
CA THR A 13 -32.48 -9.39 -26.29
C THR A 13 -31.71 -8.39 -25.45
N ALA A 14 -32.34 -7.31 -24.96
CA ALA A 14 -31.69 -6.36 -24.06
C ALA A 14 -31.31 -6.99 -22.71
N VAL A 15 -32.18 -7.83 -22.12
CA VAL A 15 -31.90 -8.54 -20.86
C VAL A 15 -30.77 -9.55 -21.02
N LEU A 16 -30.75 -10.32 -22.11
CA LEU A 16 -29.67 -11.28 -22.40
C LEU A 16 -28.34 -10.56 -22.67
N ALA A 17 -28.35 -9.44 -23.40
CA ALA A 17 -27.15 -8.63 -23.62
C ALA A 17 -26.61 -8.05 -22.30
N THR A 18 -27.49 -7.56 -21.42
CA THR A 18 -27.09 -7.01 -20.12
C THR A 18 -26.54 -8.11 -19.22
N ALA A 19 -27.19 -9.27 -19.15
CA ALA A 19 -26.69 -10.41 -18.37
C ALA A 19 -25.34 -10.93 -18.86
N ALA A 20 -25.12 -10.98 -20.19
CA ALA A 20 -23.84 -11.36 -20.77
C ALA A 20 -22.74 -10.34 -20.46
N VAL A 21 -23.04 -9.04 -20.56
CA VAL A 21 -22.09 -7.98 -20.20
C VAL A 21 -21.75 -8.02 -18.71
N THR A 22 -22.74 -8.20 -17.82
CA THR A 22 -22.49 -8.30 -16.37
C THR A 22 -21.68 -9.55 -16.02
N ALA A 23 -21.97 -10.70 -16.65
CA ALA A 23 -21.21 -11.93 -16.46
C ALA A 23 -19.76 -11.81 -16.94
N VAL A 24 -19.52 -11.15 -18.08
CA VAL A 24 -18.17 -10.86 -18.59
C VAL A 24 -17.43 -9.91 -17.64
N ILE A 25 -18.08 -8.86 -17.14
CA ILE A 25 -17.47 -7.91 -16.19
C ILE A 25 -17.14 -8.61 -14.86
N THR A 26 -18.02 -9.48 -14.35
CA THR A 26 -17.80 -10.19 -13.08
C THR A 26 -16.71 -11.26 -13.22
N ALA A 27 -16.63 -11.94 -14.38
CA ALA A 27 -15.56 -12.88 -14.70
C ALA A 27 -14.20 -12.19 -14.92
N SER A 28 -14.19 -10.92 -15.30
CA SER A 28 -12.96 -10.13 -15.46
C SER A 28 -12.35 -9.70 -14.12
N MET A 29 -13.13 -9.68 -13.04
CA MET A 29 -12.68 -9.22 -11.71
C MET A 29 -12.06 -10.32 -10.86
N THR A 30 -12.12 -11.60 -11.26
CA THR A 30 -11.69 -12.74 -10.43
C THR A 30 -10.29 -13.28 -10.70
N THR A 31 -9.46 -12.66 -11.55
CA THR A 31 -8.09 -13.16 -11.84
C THR A 31 -6.97 -12.14 -11.64
N ALA A 32 -7.02 -11.39 -10.53
CA ALA A 32 -5.83 -10.68 -10.01
C ALA A 32 -5.35 -11.28 -8.67
N ALA A 33 -5.59 -12.58 -8.45
CA ALA A 33 -4.85 -13.30 -7.42
C ALA A 33 -3.39 -13.43 -7.90
N GLY A 34 -2.48 -12.91 -7.08
CA GLY A 34 -1.06 -12.67 -7.34
C GLY A 34 -0.42 -13.54 -8.42
N GLN A 35 0.17 -12.88 -9.43
CA GLN A 35 1.18 -13.53 -10.26
C GLN A 35 2.27 -14.07 -9.35
N ASP A 36 2.37 -15.39 -9.27
CA ASP A 36 3.42 -16.08 -8.55
C ASP A 36 4.76 -15.81 -9.26
N GLN A 37 5.43 -14.73 -8.86
CA GLN A 37 6.74 -14.32 -9.40
C GLN A 37 7.86 -15.31 -9.06
N ALA A 38 7.57 -16.38 -8.30
CA ALA A 38 8.55 -17.35 -7.85
C ALA A 38 9.10 -18.29 -8.93
N ALA A 39 8.48 -18.37 -10.11
CA ALA A 39 8.81 -19.40 -11.11
C ALA A 39 10.24 -19.33 -11.67
N ASN A 40 10.95 -18.20 -11.55
CA ASN A 40 12.33 -18.04 -12.07
C ASN A 40 13.27 -17.34 -11.07
N ALA A 41 13.13 -17.60 -9.77
CA ALA A 41 14.07 -17.03 -8.79
C ALA A 41 15.49 -17.58 -9.03
N VAL A 42 16.46 -16.68 -9.17
CA VAL A 42 17.90 -17.01 -9.19
C VAL A 42 18.24 -17.78 -7.92
N ARG A 43 19.17 -18.73 -8.04
CA ARG A 43 19.60 -19.58 -6.92
C ARG A 43 21.04 -19.28 -6.55
N THR A 44 21.33 -19.37 -5.26
CA THR A 44 22.68 -19.31 -4.73
C THR A 44 23.47 -20.57 -5.09
N VAL A 45 24.79 -20.55 -4.84
CA VAL A 45 25.68 -21.71 -5.09
C VAL A 45 25.29 -22.96 -4.29
N ASP A 46 24.64 -22.79 -3.14
CA ASP A 46 24.10 -23.85 -2.29
C ASP A 46 22.63 -24.20 -2.60
N GLY A 47 22.08 -23.67 -3.71
CA GLY A 47 20.75 -24.02 -4.22
C GLY A 47 19.57 -23.31 -3.55
N ARG A 48 19.81 -22.40 -2.61
CA ARG A 48 18.77 -21.59 -1.95
C ARG A 48 18.29 -20.46 -2.86
N PRO A 49 17.10 -19.86 -2.63
CA PRO A 49 16.73 -18.61 -3.31
C PRO A 49 17.79 -17.53 -3.09
N ASP A 50 18.18 -16.85 -4.17
CA ASP A 50 19.07 -15.70 -4.15
C ASP A 50 18.25 -14.41 -4.14
N PHE A 51 18.31 -13.68 -3.03
CA PHE A 51 17.67 -12.38 -2.87
C PHE A 51 18.59 -11.21 -3.23
N SER A 52 19.82 -11.47 -3.68
CA SER A 52 20.79 -10.42 -4.00
C SER A 52 20.28 -9.53 -5.14
N GLY A 53 20.45 -8.22 -4.99
CA GLY A 53 20.01 -7.25 -5.98
C GLY A 53 19.60 -5.91 -5.38
N ILE A 54 19.11 -5.02 -6.24
CA ILE A 54 18.52 -3.74 -5.85
C ILE A 54 17.00 -3.92 -5.86
N TRP A 55 16.38 -3.57 -4.75
CA TRP A 55 14.94 -3.72 -4.50
C TRP A 55 14.33 -2.36 -4.21
N GLN A 56 13.09 -2.17 -4.64
CA GLN A 56 12.30 -0.98 -4.31
C GLN A 56 10.83 -1.38 -4.28
N ALA A 57 10.12 -0.98 -3.23
CA ALA A 57 8.67 -1.05 -3.22
C ALA A 57 8.11 0.12 -4.03
N ASN A 58 7.21 -0.17 -4.97
CA ASN A 58 6.54 0.85 -5.77
C ASN A 58 5.05 0.91 -5.40
N ASN A 59 4.78 1.39 -4.19
CA ASN A 59 3.44 1.56 -3.63
C ASN A 59 3.47 2.59 -2.48
N GLU A 60 2.32 2.82 -1.87
CA GLU A 60 2.11 3.81 -0.82
C GLU A 60 2.23 3.21 0.60
N ALA A 61 2.69 1.96 0.72
CA ALA A 61 2.81 1.27 2.02
C ALA A 61 3.86 1.91 2.95
N HIS A 62 4.65 2.83 2.41
CA HIS A 62 5.46 3.77 3.18
C HIS A 62 4.64 4.58 4.20
N TRP A 63 3.41 4.96 3.82
CA TRP A 63 2.54 5.84 4.60
C TRP A 63 1.69 5.06 5.61
N ASP A 64 1.07 3.96 5.18
CA ASP A 64 0.40 2.99 6.04
C ASP A 64 0.33 1.65 5.31
N LEU A 65 0.49 0.55 6.04
CA LEU A 65 0.38 -0.79 5.48
C LEU A 65 -1.09 -1.18 5.24
N GLU A 66 -2.00 -0.69 6.09
CA GLU A 66 -3.44 -0.87 5.91
C GLU A 66 -3.95 0.08 4.80
N ALA A 67 -5.08 -0.28 4.19
CA ALA A 67 -5.74 0.60 3.22
C ALA A 67 -6.08 1.96 3.86
N HIS A 68 -5.85 3.04 3.12
CA HIS A 68 -6.08 4.40 3.61
C HIS A 68 -6.45 5.35 2.47
N ALA A 69 -7.32 6.30 2.77
CA ALA A 69 -7.66 7.38 1.84
C ALA A 69 -6.49 8.37 1.70
N ALA A 70 -6.43 9.03 0.55
CA ALA A 70 -5.52 10.15 0.36
C ALA A 70 -5.83 11.27 1.38
N ARG A 71 -4.79 11.93 1.89
CA ARG A 71 -4.92 13.04 2.83
C ARG A 71 -4.24 14.28 2.25
N PRO A 72 -4.78 15.48 2.49
CA PRO A 72 -4.17 16.71 2.00
C PRO A 72 -2.86 17.05 2.73
N GLY A 73 -2.56 16.38 3.85
CA GLY A 73 -1.33 16.54 4.61
C GLY A 73 -1.07 15.34 5.53
N MET A 74 0.17 15.17 5.97
CA MET A 74 0.56 14.17 6.99
C MET A 74 -0.12 14.41 8.34
N VAL A 75 -0.31 15.69 8.68
CA VAL A 75 -1.07 16.12 9.87
C VAL A 75 -2.19 17.03 9.40
N THR A 76 -3.42 16.69 9.79
CA THR A 76 -4.63 17.40 9.42
C THR A 76 -5.32 18.01 10.65
N GLN A 77 -6.19 18.98 10.41
CA GLN A 77 -7.08 19.56 11.41
C GLN A 77 -8.45 19.82 10.79
N GLN A 78 -9.46 19.98 11.64
CA GLN A 78 -10.81 20.34 11.21
C GLN A 78 -10.77 21.67 10.41
N GLY A 79 -11.38 21.66 9.24
CA GLY A 79 -11.53 22.85 8.40
C GLY A 79 -12.58 23.83 8.93
N ALA A 80 -12.79 24.93 8.20
CA ALA A 80 -13.76 25.96 8.58
C ALA A 80 -15.22 25.48 8.59
N TYR A 81 -15.52 24.36 7.93
CA TYR A 81 -16.86 23.78 7.85
C TYR A 81 -17.03 22.67 8.90
N PRO A 82 -18.21 22.53 9.53
CA PRO A 82 -18.46 21.60 10.63
C PRO A 82 -18.79 20.19 10.10
N PHE A 83 -18.02 19.69 9.15
CA PHE A 83 -18.18 18.36 8.58
C PHE A 83 -16.92 17.55 8.86
N ASP A 84 -17.06 16.38 9.47
CA ASP A 84 -15.92 15.54 9.91
C ASP A 84 -15.02 15.09 8.75
N PHE A 85 -15.53 15.09 7.52
CA PHE A 85 -14.75 14.75 6.32
C PHE A 85 -14.00 15.94 5.71
N VAL A 86 -14.18 17.15 6.24
CA VAL A 86 -13.50 18.37 5.76
C VAL A 86 -12.28 18.63 6.62
N GLU A 87 -11.24 17.86 6.35
CA GLU A 87 -9.93 18.04 6.94
C GLU A 87 -9.03 18.89 6.03
N VAL A 88 -8.24 19.77 6.64
CA VAL A 88 -7.25 20.61 5.96
C VAL A 88 -5.87 20.37 6.58
N PRO A 89 -4.76 20.63 5.86
CA PRO A 89 -3.43 20.55 6.45
C PRO A 89 -3.35 21.43 7.71
N ALA A 90 -2.77 20.88 8.78
CA ALA A 90 -2.55 21.63 10.01
C ALA A 90 -1.54 22.77 9.78
N ALA A 91 -1.63 23.83 10.59
CA ALA A 91 -0.80 25.03 10.44
C ALA A 91 0.72 24.75 10.31
N PRO A 92 1.33 23.80 11.06
CA PRO A 92 2.76 23.49 10.94
C PRO A 92 3.18 22.92 9.58
N VAL A 93 2.27 22.28 8.85
CA VAL A 93 2.55 21.59 7.58
C VAL A 93 1.92 22.28 6.36
N LEU A 94 1.13 23.34 6.57
CA LEU A 94 0.39 24.02 5.51
C LEU A 94 1.29 24.53 4.38
N ALA A 95 2.48 25.04 4.73
CA ALA A 95 3.44 25.57 3.76
C ALA A 95 4.04 24.50 2.83
N LEU A 96 3.97 23.21 3.18
CA LEU A 96 4.43 22.12 2.32
C LEU A 96 3.52 21.95 1.09
N GLY A 97 2.26 22.39 1.16
CA GLY A 97 1.29 22.23 0.09
C GLY A 97 1.18 20.77 -0.37
N ALA A 98 1.14 20.56 -1.68
CA ALA A 98 1.03 19.21 -2.27
C ALA A 98 2.22 18.29 -1.92
N ALA A 99 3.40 18.84 -1.58
CA ALA A 99 4.56 18.03 -1.21
C ALA A 99 4.38 17.29 0.14
N GLY A 100 3.50 17.79 1.01
CA GLY A 100 3.16 17.14 2.28
C GLY A 100 1.93 16.21 2.19
N GLY A 101 1.36 16.03 1.01
CA GLY A 101 0.18 15.19 0.79
C GLY A 101 0.48 13.71 0.97
N VAL A 102 -0.49 12.97 1.50
CA VAL A 102 -0.39 11.51 1.65
C VAL A 102 -1.23 10.86 0.54
N PRO A 103 -0.63 10.09 -0.38
CA PRO A 103 -1.37 9.33 -1.39
C PRO A 103 -2.31 8.31 -0.74
N GLY A 104 -3.40 7.97 -1.43
CA GLY A 104 -4.29 6.89 -1.00
C GLY A 104 -3.74 5.53 -1.41
N SER A 105 -4.02 4.50 -0.62
CA SER A 105 -3.57 3.13 -0.88
C SER A 105 -4.66 2.10 -0.67
N LEU A 106 -4.59 1.02 -1.45
CA LEU A 106 -5.34 -0.21 -1.20
C LEU A 106 -4.73 -1.07 -0.06
N GLY A 107 -3.55 -0.68 0.43
CA GLY A 107 -2.82 -1.43 1.45
C GLY A 107 -2.08 -2.65 0.90
N VAL A 108 -1.19 -3.21 1.72
CA VAL A 108 -0.37 -4.40 1.41
C VAL A 108 -0.66 -5.57 2.36
N VAL A 109 -1.52 -5.36 3.34
CA VAL A 109 -1.92 -6.39 4.31
C VAL A 109 -2.85 -7.39 3.60
N GLY A 110 -2.48 -8.66 3.62
CA GLY A 110 -3.30 -9.74 3.07
C GLY A 110 -4.53 -10.05 3.94
N GLY A 111 -5.37 -10.98 3.46
CA GLY A 111 -6.55 -11.42 4.20
C GLY A 111 -7.65 -10.36 4.25
N ASP A 112 -8.06 -9.95 5.44
CA ASP A 112 -9.07 -8.91 5.67
C ASP A 112 -8.51 -7.49 5.55
N GLY A 113 -7.22 -7.34 5.23
CA GLY A 113 -6.55 -6.06 5.06
C GLY A 113 -6.26 -5.35 6.39
N ARG A 114 -6.38 -6.04 7.53
CA ARG A 114 -6.14 -5.47 8.86
C ARG A 114 -4.96 -6.12 9.55
N ILE A 115 -4.14 -5.28 10.18
CA ILE A 115 -3.12 -5.76 11.09
C ILE A 115 -3.82 -6.11 12.41
N PRO A 116 -3.59 -7.31 12.97
CA PRO A 116 -4.22 -7.75 14.21
C PRO A 116 -3.57 -7.09 15.43
N TYR A 117 -3.68 -5.76 15.52
CA TYR A 117 -3.26 -4.99 16.68
C TYR A 117 -4.12 -5.31 17.90
N THR A 118 -3.49 -5.27 19.09
CA THR A 118 -4.26 -5.12 20.32
C THR A 118 -4.94 -3.74 20.34
N PRO A 119 -6.00 -3.53 21.13
CA PRO A 119 -6.65 -2.23 21.25
C PRO A 119 -5.67 -1.11 21.62
N GLU A 120 -4.73 -1.39 22.51
CA GLU A 120 -3.70 -0.43 22.97
C GLU A 120 -2.73 -0.09 21.84
N ALA A 121 -2.26 -1.10 21.09
CA ALA A 121 -1.38 -0.89 19.96
C ALA A 121 -2.05 -0.09 18.84
N ARG A 122 -3.35 -0.30 18.61
CA ARG A 122 -4.12 0.48 17.64
C ARG A 122 -4.27 1.94 18.09
N ALA A 123 -4.56 2.18 19.36
CA ALA A 123 -4.61 3.54 19.91
C ALA A 123 -3.27 4.26 19.78
N ILE A 124 -2.14 3.59 20.05
CA ILE A 124 -0.80 4.15 19.87
C ILE A 124 -0.52 4.48 18.40
N LYS A 125 -0.92 3.60 17.46
CA LYS A 125 -0.80 3.87 16.02
C LYS A 125 -1.54 5.15 15.65
N ASP A 126 -2.78 5.29 16.08
CA ASP A 126 -3.62 6.44 15.75
C ASP A 126 -3.08 7.73 16.39
N GLU A 127 -2.60 7.67 17.63
CA GLU A 127 -1.94 8.79 18.30
C GLU A 127 -0.65 9.21 17.60
N ASN A 128 0.16 8.24 17.14
CA ASN A 128 1.38 8.52 16.37
C ASN A 128 1.06 9.15 15.01
N ALA A 129 0.01 8.69 14.32
CA ALA A 129 -0.43 9.26 13.06
C ALA A 129 -0.95 10.69 13.22
N ALA A 130 -1.64 11.00 14.32
CA ALA A 130 -2.09 12.36 14.62
C ALA A 130 -0.93 13.31 14.94
N ASN A 131 0.16 12.80 15.52
CA ASN A 131 1.35 13.58 15.90
C ASN A 131 2.55 13.27 14.97
N TRP A 132 2.27 13.00 13.69
CA TRP A 132 3.25 12.52 12.72
C TRP A 132 4.50 13.41 12.68
N ILE A 133 4.31 14.73 12.64
CA ILE A 133 5.40 15.72 12.49
C ILE A 133 6.44 15.63 13.62
N ASP A 134 6.01 15.25 14.81
CA ASP A 134 6.86 15.18 16.01
C ASP A 134 7.39 13.77 16.26
N ARG A 135 6.63 12.74 15.87
CA ARG A 135 6.89 11.35 16.25
C ARG A 135 7.53 10.51 15.15
N ASP A 136 7.44 10.91 13.90
CA ASP A 136 8.04 10.15 12.80
C ASP A 136 9.58 10.18 12.84
N PRO A 137 10.26 9.01 12.92
CA PRO A 137 11.70 8.94 12.78
C PRO A 137 12.24 9.49 11.45
N GLU A 138 11.47 9.41 10.36
CA GLU A 138 11.87 9.87 9.03
C GLU A 138 12.18 11.37 9.02
N LEU A 139 11.32 12.18 9.64
CA LEU A 139 11.48 13.63 9.75
C LEU A 139 12.71 14.03 10.59
N LYS A 140 13.23 13.11 11.39
CA LYS A 140 14.46 13.26 12.19
C LYS A 140 15.69 12.67 11.49
N CYS A 141 15.56 12.29 10.22
CA CYS A 141 16.61 11.62 9.42
C CYS A 141 17.05 10.26 9.99
N TYR A 142 16.21 9.60 10.80
CA TYR A 142 16.47 8.25 11.28
C TYR A 142 15.89 7.21 10.34
N LEU A 143 16.53 6.04 10.23
CA LEU A 143 15.93 4.92 9.49
C LEU A 143 14.59 4.54 10.17
N PRO A 144 13.46 4.51 9.44
CA PRO A 144 12.13 4.37 10.05
C PRO A 144 11.79 2.95 10.52
N GLY A 145 12.81 2.13 10.77
CA GLY A 145 12.67 0.74 11.23
C GLY A 145 12.08 -0.20 10.17
N ILE A 146 12.01 -1.49 10.50
CA ILE A 146 11.38 -2.52 9.67
C ILE A 146 9.94 -2.72 10.18
N PRO A 147 8.92 -2.70 9.31
CA PRO A 147 9.01 -2.84 7.86
C PRO A 147 9.06 -1.53 7.05
N ARG A 148 8.84 -0.34 7.62
CA ARG A 148 8.71 0.91 6.83
C ARG A 148 9.92 1.22 5.96
N ALA A 149 11.14 0.95 6.42
CA ALA A 149 12.36 1.10 5.65
C ALA A 149 12.36 0.32 4.32
N MET A 150 11.64 -0.81 4.26
CA MET A 150 11.46 -1.64 3.06
C MET A 150 10.47 -1.04 2.06
N TYR A 151 9.57 -0.19 2.54
CA TYR A 151 8.52 0.45 1.74
C TYR A 151 8.83 1.90 1.39
N MET A 152 9.91 2.48 1.92
CA MET A 152 10.37 3.82 1.52
C MET A 152 10.45 3.93 0.00
N PRO A 153 10.14 5.10 -0.59
CA PRO A 153 10.23 5.34 -2.03
C PRO A 153 11.70 5.48 -2.51
N HIS A 154 12.61 4.72 -1.90
CA HIS A 154 14.02 4.66 -2.21
C HIS A 154 14.45 3.20 -2.35
N PRO A 155 15.39 2.90 -3.26
CA PRO A 155 15.90 1.55 -3.39
C PRO A 155 16.72 1.13 -2.16
N PHE A 156 16.82 -0.18 -1.95
CA PHE A 156 17.77 -0.79 -1.02
C PHE A 156 18.44 -1.99 -1.70
N GLN A 157 19.69 -2.25 -1.35
CA GLN A 157 20.44 -3.37 -1.89
C GLN A 157 20.47 -4.53 -0.90
N ILE A 158 20.24 -5.74 -1.40
CA ILE A 158 20.49 -6.99 -0.68
C ILE A 158 21.76 -7.63 -1.26
N VAL A 159 22.65 -8.08 -0.37
CA VAL A 159 23.79 -8.94 -0.69
C VAL A 159 23.69 -10.18 0.17
N GLN A 160 23.49 -11.34 -0.46
CA GLN A 160 23.37 -12.62 0.22
C GLN A 160 24.66 -13.44 0.08
N SER A 161 25.19 -13.85 1.22
CA SER A 161 26.28 -14.82 1.35
C SER A 161 25.73 -16.15 1.89
N THR A 162 26.58 -17.15 2.03
CA THR A 162 26.20 -18.49 2.52
C THR A 162 25.62 -18.46 3.95
N ASN A 163 26.11 -17.55 4.80
CA ASN A 163 25.72 -17.48 6.22
C ASN A 163 25.20 -16.12 6.68
N LYS A 164 25.10 -15.14 5.78
CA LYS A 164 24.67 -13.77 6.10
C LYS A 164 23.89 -13.15 4.96
N ILE A 165 22.91 -12.31 5.30
CA ILE A 165 22.26 -11.38 4.38
C ILE A 165 22.55 -9.98 4.87
N GLN A 166 23.15 -9.14 4.02
CA GLN A 166 23.32 -7.73 4.28
C GLN A 166 22.29 -6.93 3.46
N MET A 167 21.67 -5.95 4.10
CA MET A 167 20.73 -5.02 3.48
C MET A 167 21.26 -3.60 3.69
N ALA A 168 21.42 -2.83 2.62
CA ALA A 168 21.84 -1.43 2.68
C ALA A 168 20.74 -0.54 2.09
N PHE A 169 20.27 0.44 2.85
CA PHE A 169 19.15 1.29 2.45
C PHE A 169 19.67 2.58 1.79
N ALA A 170 19.05 3.06 0.71
CA ALA A 170 19.48 4.32 0.09
C ALA A 170 19.00 5.57 0.85
N PHE A 171 17.89 5.48 1.59
CA PHE A 171 17.31 6.61 2.34
C PHE A 171 18.29 7.22 3.34
N THR A 172 19.11 6.39 3.98
CA THR A 172 20.13 6.78 4.96
C THR A 172 21.23 5.73 4.94
N SER A 173 22.45 6.05 5.37
CA SER A 173 23.60 5.13 5.43
C SER A 173 23.46 3.98 6.45
N THR A 174 22.24 3.54 6.73
CA THR A 174 21.94 2.43 7.64
C THR A 174 21.95 1.10 6.89
N ALA A 175 22.41 0.06 7.56
CA ALA A 175 22.39 -1.31 7.07
C ALA A 175 21.84 -2.27 8.11
N ARG A 176 21.33 -3.42 7.66
CA ARG A 176 20.92 -4.54 8.50
C ARG A 176 21.69 -5.78 8.08
N THR A 177 22.23 -6.51 9.05
CA THR A 177 22.82 -7.83 8.84
C THR A 177 21.93 -8.89 9.48
N ILE A 178 21.55 -9.90 8.72
CA ILE A 178 20.83 -11.07 9.19
C ILE A 178 21.81 -12.25 9.15
N HIS A 179 21.98 -12.92 10.27
CA HIS A 179 22.80 -14.14 10.38
C HIS A 179 21.91 -15.35 10.13
N LEU A 180 22.42 -16.34 9.37
CA LEU A 180 21.71 -17.56 8.97
C LEU A 180 22.25 -18.82 9.67
N ASP A 181 22.86 -18.63 10.85
CA ASP A 181 23.52 -19.64 11.68
C ASP A 181 22.63 -20.83 12.07
#